data_AF-A0A2N1DQK7-F1
#
_entry.id   AF-A0A2N1DQK7-F1
#
_cell.length_a   1.000
_cell.length_b   1.000
_cell.length_c   1.000
_cell.angle_alpha   90.00
_cell.angle_beta   90.00
_cell.angle_gamma   90.00
#
_symmetry.space_group_name_H-M   'P 1'
#
loop_
_entity.id
_entity.type
_entity.pdbx_description
1 polymer ?
#
loop_
_entity_poly.entity_id
_entity_poly.type
_entity_poly.pdbx_seq_one_letter_code
_entity_poly.pdbx_strand_id
1 'polypeptide(L)'
;MKSREVFNDCVSAKDYFVKAVEAKDYQQAKILWFSCVTLLRTIGHVLHKVDAQNFDVTLQEELFVQFKVWKSSEPIFKEFIEKERNNILKEYDICVEVSEVKESVNLITSDGFQLVSSDGYTLQATNTIEDFVKANGYCKGESPISILNSALNWWDIKLKKFE
;
A
#
# COMPACT_ATOMS: atom_id res chain seq x y z
N MET A 1 19.20 -11.39 -0.43
CA MET A 1 18.94 -10.73 -1.73
C MET A 1 18.74 -9.25 -1.50
N LYS A 2 19.21 -8.39 -2.41
CA LYS A 2 19.07 -6.93 -2.26
C LYS A 2 17.61 -6.48 -2.36
N SER A 3 16.79 -7.16 -3.16
CA SER A 3 15.35 -6.87 -3.22
C SER A 3 14.63 -7.09 -1.89
N ARG A 4 15.12 -8.00 -1.04
CA ARG A 4 14.60 -8.18 0.33
C ARG A 4 14.99 -7.04 1.27
N GLU A 5 16.19 -6.48 1.11
CA GLU A 5 16.61 -5.28 1.84
C GLU A 5 15.69 -4.10 1.49
N VAL A 6 15.46 -3.85 0.19
CA VAL A 6 14.53 -2.80 -0.27
C VAL A 6 13.10 -3.04 0.24
N PHE A 7 12.67 -4.30 0.32
CA PHE A 7 11.37 -4.66 0.90
C PHE A 7 11.29 -4.24 2.38
N ASN A 8 12.31 -4.53 3.18
CA ASN A 8 12.35 -4.15 4.59
C ASN A 8 12.37 -2.63 4.78
N ASP A 9 13.08 -1.90 3.91
CA ASP A 9 13.05 -0.43 3.88
C ASP A 9 11.64 0.09 3.55
N CYS A 10 10.93 -0.56 2.63
CA CYS A 10 9.56 -0.21 2.28
C CYS A 10 8.57 -0.45 3.42
N VAL A 11 8.74 -1.53 4.19
CA VAL A 11 7.96 -1.80 5.41
C VAL A 11 8.18 -0.68 6.43
N SER A 12 9.43 -0.29 6.65
CA SER A 12 9.78 0.81 7.56
C SER A 12 9.19 2.15 7.10
N ALA A 13 9.29 2.46 5.79
CA ALA A 13 8.69 3.65 5.20
C ALA A 13 7.16 3.68 5.38
N LYS A 14 6.48 2.53 5.24
CA LYS A 14 5.04 2.43 5.51
C LYS A 14 4.74 2.73 6.97
N ASP A 15 5.53 2.22 7.91
CA ASP A 15 5.28 2.46 9.34
C ASP A 15 5.46 3.95 9.70
N TYR A 16 6.43 4.63 9.10
CA TYR A 16 6.53 6.09 9.20
C TYR A 16 5.33 6.80 8.55
N PHE A 17 4.85 6.30 7.42
CA PHE A 17 3.68 6.87 6.75
C PHE A 17 2.44 6.80 7.65
N VAL A 18 2.18 5.64 8.27
CA VAL A 18 1.06 5.48 9.21
C VAL A 18 1.17 6.50 10.35
N LYS A 19 2.34 6.62 10.97
CA LYS A 19 2.57 7.60 12.06
C LYS A 19 2.34 9.04 11.60
N ALA A 20 2.72 9.39 10.37
CA ALA A 20 2.50 10.74 9.84
C ALA A 20 0.99 11.01 9.60
N VAL A 21 0.24 10.02 9.11
CA VAL A 21 -1.22 10.12 8.96
C VAL A 21 -1.89 10.28 10.33
N GLU A 22 -1.53 9.45 11.32
CA GLU A 22 -2.05 9.53 12.69
C GLU A 22 -1.75 10.88 13.35
N ALA A 23 -0.56 11.43 13.11
CA ALA A 23 -0.15 12.75 13.59
C ALA A 23 -0.76 13.92 12.80
N LYS A 24 -1.55 13.63 11.74
CA LYS A 24 -2.09 14.61 10.78
C LYS A 24 -1.02 15.48 10.11
N ASP A 25 0.19 14.97 9.99
CA ASP A 25 1.27 15.60 9.22
C ASP A 25 1.16 15.19 7.75
N TYR A 26 0.23 15.83 7.04
CA TYR A 26 -0.10 15.48 5.66
C TYR A 26 1.04 15.75 4.68
N GLN A 27 1.91 16.72 4.96
CA GLN A 27 3.09 16.99 4.15
C GLN A 27 4.09 15.83 4.27
N GLN A 28 4.38 15.39 5.49
CA GLN A 28 5.25 14.25 5.75
C GLN A 28 4.64 12.96 5.18
N ALA A 29 3.33 12.74 5.38
CA ALA A 29 2.62 11.58 4.83
C ALA A 29 2.72 11.53 3.30
N LYS A 30 2.57 12.67 2.62
CA LYS A 30 2.76 12.79 1.17
C LYS A 30 4.17 12.40 0.72
N ILE A 31 5.22 12.88 1.40
CA ILE A 31 6.61 12.52 1.08
C ILE A 31 6.86 11.02 1.32
N LEU A 32 6.29 10.48 2.39
CA LEU A 32 6.43 9.05 2.72
C LEU A 32 5.65 8.17 1.73
N TRP A 33 4.51 8.62 1.21
CA TRP A 33 3.80 7.95 0.12
C TRP A 33 4.69 7.80 -1.12
N PHE A 34 5.38 8.87 -1.52
CA PHE A 34 6.35 8.81 -2.62
C PHE A 34 7.45 7.79 -2.37
N SER A 35 7.95 7.78 -1.14
CA SER A 35 9.00 6.87 -0.71
C SER A 35 8.52 5.42 -0.81
N CYS A 36 7.33 5.11 -0.29
CA CYS A 36 6.72 3.78 -0.38
C CYS A 36 6.53 3.34 -1.84
N VAL A 37 5.89 4.16 -2.69
CA VAL A 37 5.65 3.81 -4.10
C VAL A 37 6.95 3.60 -4.87
N THR A 38 7.97 4.42 -4.59
CA THR A 38 9.30 4.30 -5.20
C THR A 38 10.00 3.03 -4.74
N LEU A 39 9.95 2.70 -3.45
CA LEU A 39 10.54 1.49 -2.90
C LEU A 39 9.83 0.23 -3.43
N LEU A 40 8.50 0.21 -3.47
CA LEU A 40 7.72 -0.87 -4.09
C LEU A 40 8.15 -1.13 -5.55
N ARG A 41 8.39 -0.07 -6.32
CA ARG A 41 8.89 -0.21 -7.69
C ARG A 41 10.35 -0.68 -7.75
N THR A 42 11.15 -0.25 -6.78
CA THR A 42 12.57 -0.61 -6.64
C THR A 42 12.74 -2.08 -6.31
N ILE A 43 11.89 -2.68 -5.46
CA ILE A 43 11.92 -4.14 -5.15
C ILE A 43 11.94 -4.95 -6.46
N GLY A 44 10.96 -4.72 -7.33
CA GLY A 44 10.87 -5.44 -8.60
C GLY A 44 12.02 -5.11 -9.57
N HIS A 45 12.53 -3.88 -9.56
CA HIS A 45 13.69 -3.53 -10.38
C HIS A 45 14.94 -4.29 -9.92
N VAL A 46 15.23 -4.26 -8.62
CA VAL A 46 16.40 -4.91 -8.02
C VAL A 46 16.30 -6.42 -8.18
N LEU A 47 15.14 -7.02 -7.94
CA LEU A 47 14.92 -8.45 -8.16
C LEU A 47 15.26 -8.85 -9.60
N HIS A 48 14.67 -8.17 -10.59
CA HIS A 48 14.78 -8.53 -12.00
C HIS A 48 16.11 -8.13 -12.66
N LYS A 49 16.81 -7.11 -12.17
CA LYS A 49 18.02 -6.57 -12.82
C LYS A 49 19.30 -6.77 -12.04
N VAL A 50 19.22 -6.91 -10.72
CA VAL A 50 20.39 -7.00 -9.84
C VAL A 50 20.49 -8.40 -9.25
N ASP A 51 19.48 -8.86 -8.51
CA ASP A 51 19.52 -10.18 -7.88
C ASP A 51 19.53 -11.31 -8.92
N ALA A 52 18.77 -11.16 -10.02
CA ALA A 52 18.72 -12.11 -11.12
C ALA A 52 20.11 -12.50 -11.67
N GLN A 53 21.10 -11.62 -11.62
CA GLN A 53 22.45 -11.91 -12.13
C GLN A 53 23.17 -13.02 -11.33
N ASN A 54 22.73 -13.27 -10.10
CA ASN A 54 23.29 -14.31 -9.22
C ASN A 54 22.53 -15.64 -9.32
N PHE A 55 21.43 -15.69 -10.07
CA PHE A 55 20.62 -16.90 -10.23
C PHE A 55 21.18 -17.79 -11.33
N ASP A 56 20.86 -19.09 -11.30
CA ASP A 56 21.12 -19.95 -12.45
C ASP A 56 20.22 -19.58 -13.64
N VAL A 57 20.57 -20.07 -14.84
CA VAL A 57 19.89 -19.72 -16.10
C VAL A 57 18.39 -20.06 -16.06
N THR A 58 18.02 -21.18 -15.43
CA THR A 58 16.62 -21.63 -15.37
C THR A 58 15.79 -20.66 -14.52
N LEU A 59 16.31 -20.31 -13.34
CA LEU A 59 15.63 -19.38 -12.44
C LEU A 59 15.56 -17.96 -13.00
N GLN A 60 16.59 -17.52 -13.75
CA GLN A 60 16.57 -16.26 -14.48
C GLN A 60 15.46 -16.20 -15.54
N GLU A 61 15.33 -17.26 -16.34
CA GLU A 61 14.29 -17.36 -17.37
C GLU A 61 12.88 -17.38 -16.74
N GLU A 62 12.70 -18.12 -15.66
CA GLU A 62 11.45 -18.15 -14.92
C GLU A 62 11.07 -16.77 -14.38
N LEU A 63 12.02 -16.07 -13.74
CA LEU A 63 11.81 -14.71 -13.25
C LEU A 63 11.47 -13.75 -14.39
N PHE A 64 12.15 -13.85 -15.53
CA PHE A 64 11.90 -13.00 -16.69
C PHE A 64 10.47 -13.18 -17.23
N VAL A 65 9.99 -14.42 -17.33
CA VAL A 65 8.61 -14.73 -17.76
C VAL A 65 7.61 -14.18 -16.75
N GLN A 66 7.82 -14.42 -15.44
CA GLN A 66 6.92 -13.91 -14.41
C GLN A 66 6.89 -12.38 -14.35
N PHE A 67 8.03 -11.73 -14.47
CA PHE A 67 8.11 -10.27 -14.44
C PHE A 67 7.33 -9.64 -15.62
N LYS A 68 7.34 -10.28 -16.79
CA LYS A 68 6.49 -9.86 -17.92
C LYS A 68 5.01 -9.96 -17.58
N VAL A 69 4.58 -11.07 -16.97
CA VAL A 69 3.19 -11.27 -16.53
C VAL A 69 2.77 -10.22 -15.51
N TRP A 70 3.63 -9.92 -14.52
CA TRP A 70 3.33 -8.89 -13.53
C TRP A 70 3.14 -7.53 -14.19
N LYS A 71 4.00 -7.19 -15.15
CA LYS A 71 3.91 -5.93 -15.89
C LYS A 71 2.67 -5.83 -16.78
N SER A 72 2.23 -6.93 -17.39
CA SER A 72 1.11 -6.90 -18.34
C SER A 72 -0.26 -7.04 -17.68
N SER A 73 -0.35 -7.83 -16.61
CA SER A 73 -1.60 -8.45 -16.19
C SER A 73 -1.86 -8.42 -14.69
N GLU A 74 -0.84 -8.24 -13.85
CA GLU A 74 -1.03 -8.19 -12.40
C GLU A 74 -1.52 -6.79 -11.97
N PRO A 75 -2.75 -6.65 -11.44
CA PRO A 75 -3.32 -5.33 -11.15
C PRO A 75 -2.50 -4.53 -10.14
N ILE A 76 -2.01 -5.17 -9.07
CA ILE A 76 -1.25 -4.46 -8.04
C ILE A 76 0.09 -3.93 -8.55
N PHE A 77 0.71 -4.63 -9.50
CA PHE A 77 1.95 -4.18 -10.11
C PHE A 77 1.68 -3.11 -11.18
N LYS A 78 0.77 -3.38 -12.12
CA LYS A 78 0.53 -2.53 -13.28
C LYS A 78 -0.28 -1.27 -12.94
N GLU A 79 -1.44 -1.46 -12.32
CA GLU A 79 -2.42 -0.37 -12.12
C GLU A 79 -2.13 0.45 -10.87
N PHE A 80 -1.40 -0.12 -9.89
CA PHE A 80 -0.92 0.61 -8.72
C PHE A 80 0.57 0.95 -8.82
N ILE A 81 1.49 0.02 -8.56
CA ILE A 81 2.92 0.33 -8.39
C ILE A 81 3.52 1.07 -9.60
N GLU A 82 3.29 0.58 -10.81
CA GLU A 82 3.88 1.17 -12.03
C GLU A 82 3.21 2.49 -12.40
N LYS A 83 1.87 2.55 -12.35
CA LYS A 83 1.10 3.74 -12.73
C LYS A 83 1.28 4.88 -11.73
N GLU A 84 1.15 4.61 -10.44
CA GLU A 84 1.33 5.60 -9.37
C GLU A 84 2.76 6.18 -9.42
N ARG A 85 3.78 5.33 -9.58
CA ARG A 85 5.17 5.79 -9.76
C ARG A 85 5.31 6.66 -11.00
N ASN A 86 4.66 6.29 -12.11
CA ASN A 86 4.71 7.10 -13.33
C ASN A 86 4.04 8.47 -13.12
N ASN A 87 2.90 8.53 -12.44
CA ASN A 87 2.22 9.79 -12.13
C ASN A 87 3.11 10.70 -11.27
N ILE A 88 3.67 10.16 -10.18
CA ILE A 88 4.60 10.90 -9.31
C ILE A 88 5.80 11.42 -10.10
N LEU A 89 6.43 10.57 -10.91
CA LEU A 89 7.67 10.92 -11.61
C LEU A 89 7.45 11.86 -12.78
N LYS A 90 6.36 11.71 -13.54
CA LYS A 90 6.15 12.44 -14.80
C LYS A 90 5.31 13.70 -14.62
N GLU A 91 4.39 13.69 -13.68
CA GLU A 91 3.39 14.75 -13.54
C GLU A 91 3.45 15.40 -12.15
N TYR A 92 4.26 14.85 -11.23
CA TYR A 92 4.23 15.19 -9.80
C TYR A 92 2.81 15.15 -9.24
N ASP A 93 1.99 14.26 -9.82
CA ASP A 93 0.60 14.07 -9.47
C ASP A 93 0.47 12.92 -8.48
N ILE A 94 -0.43 13.14 -7.53
CA ILE A 94 -0.58 12.30 -6.36
C ILE A 94 -2.03 11.90 -6.29
N CYS A 95 -2.18 10.62 -6.16
CA CYS A 95 -3.44 9.98 -6.40
C CYS A 95 -4.09 9.64 -5.04
N VAL A 96 -3.61 10.30 -3.97
CA VAL A 96 -4.04 10.26 -2.58
C VAL A 96 -4.27 11.68 -2.06
N GLU A 97 -5.37 11.88 -1.36
CA GLU A 97 -5.82 13.18 -0.85
C GLU A 97 -6.37 13.06 0.57
N VAL A 98 -6.42 14.16 1.31
CA VAL A 98 -7.14 14.22 2.58
C VAL A 98 -8.62 14.43 2.28
N SER A 99 -9.48 13.54 2.78
CA SER A 99 -10.93 13.63 2.64
C SER A 99 -11.62 13.40 3.96
N GLU A 100 -12.81 13.97 4.12
CA GLU A 100 -13.71 13.60 5.20
C GLU A 100 -14.21 12.17 4.98
N VAL A 101 -13.86 11.28 5.90
CA VAL A 101 -14.30 9.88 5.97
C VAL A 101 -15.28 9.76 7.13
N LYS A 102 -16.41 9.12 6.86
CA LYS A 102 -17.42 8.81 7.88
C LYS A 102 -17.17 7.41 8.42
N GLU A 103 -16.79 7.33 9.68
CA GLU A 103 -16.62 6.06 10.39
C GLU A 103 -17.79 5.84 11.35
N SER A 104 -18.43 4.68 11.24
CA SER A 104 -19.48 4.26 12.17
C SER A 104 -18.86 3.47 13.30
N VAL A 105 -18.94 4.01 14.51
CA VAL A 105 -18.47 3.35 15.73
C VAL A 105 -19.66 2.88 16.56
N ASN A 106 -19.58 1.65 17.06
CA ASN A 106 -20.59 1.13 17.99
C ASN A 106 -20.47 1.87 19.32
N LEU A 107 -21.60 2.33 19.85
CA LEU A 107 -21.62 2.96 21.16
C LEU A 107 -21.55 1.88 22.24
N ILE A 108 -20.54 1.98 23.10
CA ILE A 108 -20.33 1.10 24.25
C ILE A 108 -20.45 1.89 25.55
N THR A 109 -21.00 1.26 26.57
CA THR A 109 -21.01 1.78 27.95
C THR A 109 -19.65 1.56 28.61
N SER A 110 -19.39 2.25 29.73
CA SER A 110 -18.10 2.17 30.44
C SER A 110 -17.75 0.77 30.97
N ASP A 111 -18.75 -0.08 31.14
CA ASP A 111 -18.64 -1.49 31.53
C ASP A 111 -18.52 -2.45 30.32
N GLY A 112 -18.42 -1.91 29.10
CA GLY A 112 -18.11 -2.66 27.87
C GLY A 112 -19.32 -3.28 27.16
N PHE A 113 -20.55 -3.01 27.61
CA PHE A 113 -21.75 -3.46 26.90
C PHE A 113 -22.09 -2.55 25.72
N GLN A 114 -22.66 -3.15 24.68
CA GLN A 114 -23.07 -2.43 23.48
C GLN A 114 -24.48 -1.85 23.64
N LEU A 115 -24.66 -0.60 23.27
CA LEU A 115 -25.97 0.03 23.29
C LEU A 115 -26.81 -0.46 22.09
N VAL A 116 -28.03 -0.91 22.39
CA VAL A 116 -29.02 -1.35 21.41
C VAL A 116 -30.34 -0.62 21.61
N SER A 117 -31.12 -0.47 20.54
CA SER A 117 -32.51 -0.02 20.64
C SER A 117 -33.40 -1.07 21.31
N SER A 118 -34.63 -0.69 21.68
CA SER A 118 -35.65 -1.62 22.21
C SER A 118 -35.89 -2.84 21.30
N ASP A 119 -35.63 -2.67 20.01
CA ASP A 119 -35.90 -3.66 18.97
C ASP A 119 -34.65 -4.51 18.65
N GLY A 120 -33.56 -4.32 19.43
CA GLY A 120 -32.33 -5.11 19.33
C GLY A 120 -31.31 -4.60 18.31
N TYR A 121 -31.54 -3.44 17.67
CA TYR A 121 -30.58 -2.88 16.72
C TYR A 121 -29.45 -2.14 17.42
N THR A 122 -28.21 -2.34 16.98
CA THR A 122 -27.04 -1.63 17.50
C THR A 122 -27.13 -0.13 17.25
N LEU A 123 -26.88 0.66 18.30
CA LEU A 123 -26.70 2.10 18.20
C LEU A 123 -25.26 2.42 17.77
N GLN A 124 -25.13 3.16 16.68
CA GLN A 124 -23.86 3.61 16.13
C GLN A 124 -23.80 5.13 16.14
N ALA A 125 -22.63 5.68 16.47
CA ALA A 125 -22.32 7.07 16.17
C ALA A 125 -21.54 7.13 14.86
N THR A 126 -21.81 8.16 14.07
CA THR A 126 -21.02 8.46 12.88
C THR A 126 -20.06 9.59 13.22
N ASN A 127 -18.76 9.29 13.23
CA ASN A 127 -17.72 10.30 13.33
C ASN A 127 -17.31 10.72 11.92
N THR A 128 -17.11 12.02 11.73
CA THR A 128 -16.48 12.55 10.51
C THR A 128 -15.02 12.86 10.87
N ILE A 129 -14.09 12.13 10.26
CA ILE A 129 -12.66 12.31 10.46
C ILE A 129 -12.01 12.68 9.13
N GLU A 130 -10.99 13.53 9.16
CA GLU A 130 -10.13 13.76 8.00
C GLU A 130 -9.10 12.63 7.90
N ASP A 131 -9.14 11.86 6.81
CA ASP A 131 -8.23 10.75 6.57
C ASP A 131 -7.63 10.81 5.16
N PHE A 132 -6.48 10.16 4.99
CA PHE A 132 -5.84 9.98 3.69
C PHE A 132 -6.61 8.92 2.91
N VAL A 133 -7.08 9.25 1.71
CA VAL A 133 -7.83 8.34 0.84
C VAL A 133 -7.25 8.32 -0.57
N LYS A 134 -7.41 7.20 -1.28
CA LYS A 134 -7.09 7.12 -2.70
C LYS A 134 -8.14 7.87 -3.53
N ALA A 135 -7.82 9.05 -4.04
CA ALA A 135 -8.80 9.91 -4.74
C ALA A 135 -9.21 9.37 -6.12
N ASN A 136 -8.34 8.62 -6.78
CA ASN A 136 -8.45 8.26 -8.19
C ASN A 136 -7.62 7.00 -8.53
N GLY A 137 -7.94 6.33 -9.64
CA GLY A 137 -7.21 5.13 -10.09
C GLY A 137 -7.62 3.82 -9.41
N TYR A 138 -6.73 2.83 -9.43
CA TYR A 138 -6.95 1.52 -8.78
C TYR A 138 -7.12 1.70 -7.27
N CYS A 139 -8.06 0.93 -6.67
CA CYS A 139 -8.45 1.05 -5.26
C CYS A 139 -8.97 2.44 -4.84
N LYS A 140 -9.63 3.17 -5.75
CA LYS A 140 -10.27 4.47 -5.43
C LYS A 140 -11.21 4.33 -4.22
N GLY A 141 -11.08 5.26 -3.27
CA GLY A 141 -11.87 5.30 -2.03
C GLY A 141 -11.32 4.41 -0.92
N GLU A 142 -10.31 3.58 -1.19
CA GLU A 142 -9.65 2.78 -0.15
C GLU A 142 -8.61 3.60 0.60
N SER A 143 -8.32 3.15 1.83
CA SER A 143 -7.21 3.68 2.62
C SER A 143 -5.87 3.37 1.94
N PRO A 144 -4.99 4.37 1.75
CA PRO A 144 -3.63 4.19 1.24
C PRO A 144 -2.83 3.18 2.06
N ILE A 145 -3.10 3.05 3.37
CA ILE A 145 -2.48 2.06 4.24
C ILE A 145 -2.87 0.64 3.82
N SER A 146 -4.15 0.39 3.51
CA SER A 146 -4.66 -0.89 3.01
C SER A 146 -3.99 -1.27 1.68
N ILE A 147 -3.87 -0.30 0.76
CA ILE A 147 -3.24 -0.51 -0.54
C ILE A 147 -1.76 -0.86 -0.38
N LEU A 148 -1.02 -0.16 0.49
CA LEU A 148 0.38 -0.46 0.79
C LEU A 148 0.55 -1.84 1.43
N ASN A 149 -0.30 -2.22 2.38
CA ASN A 149 -0.30 -3.55 2.98
C ASN A 149 -0.53 -4.64 1.93
N SER A 150 -1.49 -4.43 1.02
CA SER A 150 -1.77 -5.36 -0.07
C SER A 150 -0.56 -5.51 -1.00
N ALA A 151 0.10 -4.40 -1.35
CA ALA A 151 1.28 -4.42 -2.21
C ALA A 151 2.50 -5.06 -1.55
N LEU A 152 2.73 -4.81 -0.27
CA LEU A 152 3.79 -5.44 0.51
C LEU A 152 3.53 -6.95 0.66
N ASN A 153 2.31 -7.36 1.03
CA ASN A 153 1.98 -8.78 1.12
C ASN A 153 2.19 -9.49 -0.22
N TRP A 154 1.77 -8.86 -1.33
CA TRP A 154 2.02 -9.39 -2.66
C TRP A 154 3.52 -9.55 -2.94
N TRP A 155 4.34 -8.53 -2.65
CA TRP A 155 5.79 -8.63 -2.82
C TRP A 155 6.42 -9.70 -1.94
N ASP A 156 6.01 -9.85 -0.68
CA ASP A 156 6.55 -10.87 0.21
C ASP A 156 6.34 -12.28 -0.35
N ILE A 157 5.14 -12.54 -0.87
CA ILE A 157 4.81 -13.81 -1.54
C ILE A 157 5.70 -14.01 -2.78
N LYS A 158 5.91 -12.97 -3.61
CA LYS A 158 6.74 -13.09 -4.81
C LYS A 158 8.21 -13.30 -4.47
N LEU A 159 8.75 -12.56 -3.50
CA LEU A 159 10.15 -12.66 -3.10
C LEU A 159 10.49 -14.04 -2.54
N LYS A 160 9.61 -14.62 -1.70
CA LYS A 160 9.79 -15.98 -1.16
C LYS A 160 9.95 -17.07 -2.22
N LYS A 161 9.49 -16.81 -3.45
CA LYS A 161 9.64 -17.75 -4.57
C LYS A 161 11.07 -17.77 -5.15
N PHE A 162 11.83 -16.71 -4.95
CA PHE A 162 13.15 -16.50 -5.58
C PHE A 162 14.30 -16.37 -4.56
N GLU A 163 14.02 -16.62 -3.27
CA GLU A 163 14.99 -16.75 -2.19
C GLU A 163 15.55 -18.16 -2.09
#